data_AF-A0A821DMV6-F1
#
_entry.id   AF-A0A821DMV6-F1
#
_cell.length_a   1.000
_cell.length_b   1.000
_cell.length_c   1.000
_cell.angle_alpha   90.00
_cell.angle_beta   90.00
_cell.angle_gamma   90.00
#
_symmetry.space_group_name_H-M   'P 1'
#
loop_
_entity.id
_entity.type
_entity.pdbx_description
1 polymer ?
#
loop_
_entity_poly.entity_id
_entity_poly.type
_entity_poly.pdbx_seq_one_letter_code
_entity_poly.pdbx_strand_id
1 'polypeptide(L)'
;MKSGFNTIISLENGKTVTAEWCTNECLTQVPKQVEKHRRLNGLLIHHDNAPTRRTALTMEYLDTKYVKLIGHSAYSPDLSP
;
A
#
# COMPACT_ATOMS: atom_id res chain seq x y z
N MET A 1 18.85 7.43 10.39
CA MET A 1 17.67 6.80 9.78
C MET A 1 16.82 7.89 9.13
N LYS A 2 16.64 7.91 7.81
CA LYS A 2 15.68 8.83 7.20
C LYS A 2 14.29 8.29 7.49
N SER A 3 13.50 9.02 8.27
CA SER A 3 12.10 8.68 8.56
C SER A 3 11.34 8.48 7.25
N GLY A 4 10.68 7.33 7.11
CA GLY A 4 9.73 7.09 6.03
C GLY A 4 8.50 7.98 6.16
N PHE A 5 7.77 8.16 5.05
CA PHE A 5 6.45 8.76 5.09
C PHE A 5 5.45 7.70 5.56
N ASN A 6 4.95 7.86 6.79
CA ASN A 6 3.94 6.97 7.35
C ASN A 6 2.58 7.67 7.23
N THR A 7 1.67 7.09 6.43
CA THR A 7 0.27 7.52 6.39
C THR A 7 -0.54 6.51 7.17
N ILE A 8 -1.16 6.94 8.27
CA ILE A 8 -2.07 6.11 9.06
C ILE A 8 -3.49 6.49 8.64
N ILE A 9 -4.25 5.51 8.16
CA ILE A 9 -5.63 5.67 7.74
C ILE A 9 -6.47 4.81 8.67
N SER A 10 -7.23 5.46 9.54
CA SER A 10 -8.08 4.78 10.51
C SER A 10 -9.33 4.23 9.81
N LEU A 11 -9.64 2.96 10.09
CA LEU A 11 -10.91 2.36 9.73
C LEU A 11 -11.92 2.58 10.87
N GLU A 12 -13.18 2.79 10.52
CA GLU A 12 -14.26 2.91 11.50
C GLU A 12 -14.37 1.63 12.36
N ASN A 13 -14.68 1.82 13.64
CA ASN A 13 -14.84 0.71 14.58
C ASN A 13 -15.90 -0.29 14.09
N GLY A 14 -15.61 -1.59 14.20
CA GLY A 14 -16.51 -2.67 13.77
C GLY A 14 -16.54 -2.94 12.27
N LYS A 15 -15.80 -2.18 11.44
CA LYS A 15 -15.61 -2.50 10.02
C LYS A 15 -14.40 -3.42 9.83
N THR A 16 -14.41 -4.18 8.75
CA THR A 16 -13.31 -5.06 8.34
C THR A 16 -12.54 -4.43 7.19
N VAL A 17 -11.21 -4.56 7.18
CA VAL A 17 -10.37 -4.17 6.06
C VAL A 17 -10.66 -5.09 4.87
N THR A 18 -11.50 -4.62 3.95
CA THR A 18 -11.75 -5.31 2.68
C THR A 18 -10.69 -4.94 1.66
N ALA A 19 -10.60 -5.72 0.59
CA ALA A 19 -9.73 -5.38 -0.54
C ALA A 19 -10.14 -4.06 -1.22
N GLU A 20 -11.45 -3.81 -1.31
CA GLU A 20 -12.01 -2.56 -1.83
C GLU A 20 -11.58 -1.37 -0.98
N TRP A 21 -11.76 -1.44 0.34
CA TRP A 21 -11.33 -0.38 1.24
C TRP A 21 -9.80 -0.19 1.19
N CYS A 22 -9.06 -1.29 1.20
CA CYS A 22 -7.60 -1.24 1.13
C CYS A 22 -7.12 -0.56 -0.17
N THR A 23 -7.77 -0.81 -1.30
CA THR A 23 -7.37 -0.25 -2.59
C THR A 23 -7.86 1.19 -2.73
N ASN A 24 -9.17 1.40 -2.63
CA ASN A 24 -9.81 2.66 -2.98
C ASN A 24 -9.60 3.75 -1.92
N GLU A 25 -9.67 3.38 -0.64
CA GLU A 25 -9.54 4.33 0.47
C GLU A 25 -8.11 4.43 0.96
N CYS A 26 -7.42 3.31 1.17
CA CYS A 26 -6.08 3.34 1.77
C CYS A 26 -4.97 3.58 0.74
N LEU A 27 -4.88 2.75 -0.30
CA LEU A 27 -3.73 2.72 -1.21
C LEU A 27 -3.68 3.97 -2.10
N THR A 28 -4.81 4.49 -2.55
CA THR A 28 -4.89 5.71 -3.37
C THR A 28 -4.40 6.97 -2.65
N GLN A 29 -4.38 6.98 -1.32
CA GLN A 29 -3.92 8.13 -0.53
C GLN A 29 -2.40 8.18 -0.41
N VAL A 30 -1.71 7.03 -0.47
CA VAL A 30 -0.27 6.96 -0.24
C VAL A 30 0.53 7.83 -1.23
N PRO A 31 0.32 7.73 -2.57
CA PRO A 31 1.03 8.61 -3.51
C PRO A 31 0.74 10.08 -3.25
N LYS A 32 -0.53 10.45 -3.00
CA LYS A 32 -0.94 11.84 -2.74
C LYS A 32 -0.21 12.43 -1.54
N GLN A 33 0.00 11.66 -0.47
CA GLN A 33 0.72 12.14 0.72
C GLN A 33 2.23 12.25 0.47
N VAL A 34 2.81 11.33 -0.31
CA VAL A 34 4.23 11.39 -0.65
C VAL A 34 4.50 12.57 -1.61
N GLU A 35 3.61 12.84 -2.56
CA GLU A 35 3.71 13.96 -3.50
C GLU A 35 3.74 15.34 -2.84
N LYS A 36 3.03 15.50 -1.71
CA LYS A 36 3.06 16.75 -0.93
C LYS A 36 4.46 17.11 -0.42
N HIS A 37 5.30 16.11 -0.21
CA HIS A 37 6.62 16.30 0.39
C HIS A 37 7.76 16.16 -0.61
N ARG A 38 7.55 15.42 -1.71
CA ARG A 38 8.51 15.26 -2.79
C ARG A 38 7.81 14.88 -4.09
N ARG A 39 8.33 15.33 -5.23
CA ARG A 39 7.88 14.81 -6.54
C ARG A 39 8.14 13.30 -6.62
N LEU A 40 7.13 12.53 -7.02
CA LEU A 40 7.24 11.10 -7.28
C LEU A 40 7.64 10.86 -8.74
N ASN A 41 8.79 10.22 -8.95
CA ASN A 41 9.15 9.64 -10.25
C ASN A 41 8.82 8.13 -10.32
N GLY A 42 8.24 7.59 -9.24
CA GLY A 42 8.02 6.17 -9.00
C GLY A 42 7.87 5.89 -7.50
N LEU A 43 7.03 4.93 -7.17
CA LEU A 43 6.74 4.45 -5.82
C LEU A 43 6.91 2.94 -5.80
N LEU A 44 7.80 2.45 -4.94
CA LEU A 44 7.90 1.03 -4.63
C LEU A 44 7.09 0.77 -3.35
N ILE A 45 6.19 -0.19 -3.40
CA ILE A 45 5.38 -0.61 -2.27
C ILE A 45 5.84 -2.00 -1.84
N HIS A 46 6.09 -2.14 -0.54
CA HIS A 46 6.30 -3.42 0.11
C HIS A 46 5.11 -3.68 1.03
N HIS A 47 4.40 -4.78 0.82
CA HIS A 47 3.31 -5.23 1.68
C HIS A 47 3.35 -6.75 1.84
N ASP A 48 2.67 -7.23 2.88
CA ASP A 48 2.55 -8.65 3.13
C ASP A 48 1.66 -9.36 2.08
N ASN A 49 1.73 -10.69 2.07
CA ASN A 49 0.98 -11.51 1.13
C ASN A 49 -0.47 -11.79 1.59
N ALA A 50 -1.12 -10.86 2.27
CA ALA A 50 -2.50 -11.06 2.71
C ALA A 50 -3.46 -11.16 1.49
N PRO A 51 -4.52 -12.00 1.54
CA PRO A 51 -5.42 -12.19 0.39
C PRO A 51 -6.06 -10.89 -0.12
N THR A 52 -6.39 -9.98 0.81
CA THR A 52 -6.96 -8.66 0.50
C THR A 52 -6.00 -7.76 -0.29
N ARG A 53 -4.69 -8.03 -0.21
CA ARG A 53 -3.62 -7.28 -0.89
C ARG A 53 -3.33 -7.79 -2.31
N ARG A 54 -3.78 -9.01 -2.65
CA ARG A 54 -3.58 -9.66 -3.96
C ARG A 54 -4.84 -9.72 -4.81
N THR A 55 -5.87 -8.95 -4.49
CA THR A 55 -7.08 -8.93 -5.31
C THR A 55 -6.83 -8.31 -6.69
N ALA A 56 -7.63 -8.70 -7.69
CA ALA A 56 -7.52 -8.16 -9.03
C ALA A 56 -7.61 -6.62 -9.04
N LEU A 57 -8.49 -6.05 -8.22
CA LEU A 57 -8.62 -4.60 -8.04
C LEU A 57 -7.32 -3.95 -7.55
N THR A 58 -6.67 -4.55 -6.54
CA THR A 58 -5.39 -4.04 -6.02
C THR A 58 -4.28 -4.18 -7.05
N MET A 59 -4.22 -5.31 -7.75
CA MET A 59 -3.21 -5.54 -8.78
C MET A 59 -3.38 -4.60 -9.97
N GLU A 60 -4.61 -4.35 -10.40
CA GLU A 60 -4.93 -3.39 -11.46
C GLU A 60 -4.51 -1.98 -11.03
N TYR A 61 -4.82 -1.56 -9.80
CA TYR A 61 -4.34 -0.27 -9.28
C TYR A 61 -2.80 -0.19 -9.27
N LEU A 62 -2.12 -1.25 -8.82
CA LEU A 62 -0.66 -1.31 -8.76
C LEU A 62 -0.02 -1.35 -10.16
N ASP A 63 -0.72 -1.85 -11.17
CA ASP A 63 -0.27 -1.83 -12.57
C ASP A 63 -0.46 -0.43 -13.20
N THR A 64 -1.29 0.42 -12.61
CA THR A 64 -1.42 1.82 -13.03
C THR A 64 -0.23 2.69 -12.59
N LYS A 65 -0.01 3.77 -13.35
CA LYS A 65 1.25 4.53 -13.43
C LYS A 65 1.99 4.74 -12.10
N TYR A 66 3.29 4.45 -12.16
CA TYR A 66 4.34 4.80 -11.18
C TYR A 66 4.33 4.04 -9.86
N VAL A 67 3.50 3.01 -9.68
CA VAL A 67 3.59 2.14 -8.49
C VAL A 67 4.12 0.76 -8.90
N LYS A 68 5.07 0.22 -8.15
CA LYS A 68 5.60 -1.13 -8.36
C LYS A 68 5.60 -1.90 -7.06
N LEU A 69 5.10 -3.14 -7.11
CA LEU A 69 5.08 -4.04 -5.98
C LEU A 69 6.42 -4.77 -5.83
N ILE A 70 7.01 -4.72 -4.63
CA ILE A 70 8.14 -5.57 -4.26
C ILE A 70 7.58 -6.92 -3.78
N GLY A 71 8.12 -8.02 -4.33
CA GLY A 71 7.74 -9.36 -3.93
C GLY A 71 8.06 -9.63 -2.46
N HIS A 72 7.14 -10.31 -1.78
CA HIS A 72 7.28 -10.71 -0.38
C HIS A 72 7.13 -12.23 -0.27
N SER A 73 8.05 -12.90 0.43
CA SER A 73 7.97 -14.34 0.69
C SER A 73 6.84 -14.65 1.66
N ALA A 74 6.28 -15.86 1.55
CA ALA A 74 5.23 -16.30 2.45
C ALA A 74 5.78 -16.46 3.88
N TYR A 75 4.99 -16.03 4.88
CA TYR A 75 5.29 -16.20 6.30
C TYR A 75 6.64 -15.60 6.73
N SER A 76 7.02 -14.45 6.18
CA SER A 76 8.26 -13.75 6.51
C SER A 76 8.00 -12.40 7.20
N PRO A 77 7.44 -12.40 8.42
CA PRO A 77 7.21 -11.17 9.17
C PRO A 77 8.51 -10.43 9.49
N ASP A 78 9.64 -11.13 9.57
CA ASP A 78 10.99 -10.58 9.72
C ASP A 78 11.43 -9.70 8.53
N LEU A 79 10.80 -9.87 7.37
CA LEU A 79 11.01 -9.04 6.19
C LEU A 79 10.05 -7.85 6.10
N SER A 80 9.15 -7.67 7.08
CA SER A 80 8.23 -6.53 7.16
C SER A 80 8.79 -5.45 8.12
N PRO A 81 9.14 -4.25 7.62
CA PRO A 81 9.72 -3.17 8.42
C PRO A 81 8.78 -2.53 9.44
#